data_AF-A0A8J2PQC4-F1
#
_entry.id   AF-A0A8J2PQC4-F1
#
_cell.length_a   1.000
_cell.length_b   1.000
_cell.length_c   1.000
_cell.angle_alpha   90.00
_cell.angle_beta   90.00
_cell.angle_gamma   90.00
#
_symmetry.space_group_name_H-M   'P 1'
#
loop_
_entity.id
_entity.type
_entity.pdbx_description
1 polymer ?
#
loop_
_entity_poly.entity_id
_entity_poly.type
_entity_poly.pdbx_seq_one_letter_code
_entity_poly.pdbx_strand_id
1 'polypeptide(L)'
;MILGSYNVCVISDLHMLFAAWFLMNRLFTSYYATSFQRSDVKVLRDFSWSAKLVGDCDTALENLKPIVVLTLHFVEGAVKTYEFTEEEVIEFFPSS
;
A
#
# COMPACT_ATOMS: atom_id res chain seq x y z
N MET A 1 19.45 20.93 -0.70
CA MET A 1 18.83 20.31 -1.89
C MET A 1 18.96 18.77 -1.81
N ILE A 2 18.49 18.18 -0.71
CA ILE A 2 18.70 16.76 -0.38
C ILE A 2 17.36 16.09 0.00
N LEU A 3 16.42 16.85 0.59
CA LEU A 3 15.07 16.39 0.97
C LEU A 3 14.20 15.88 -0.20
N GLY A 4 14.43 16.39 -1.41
CA GLY A 4 13.64 16.03 -2.59
C GLY A 4 13.96 14.63 -3.13
N SER A 5 15.19 14.15 -2.95
CA SER A 5 15.62 12.87 -3.52
C SER A 5 15.23 11.67 -2.67
N TYR A 6 15.22 11.82 -1.33
CA TYR A 6 14.81 10.75 -0.42
C TYR A 6 13.32 10.41 -0.55
N ASN A 7 12.46 11.44 -0.64
CA ASN A 7 11.02 11.23 -0.82
C ASN A 7 10.70 10.50 -2.14
N VAL A 8 11.41 10.81 -3.23
CA VAL A 8 11.14 10.19 -4.55
C VAL A 8 11.57 8.71 -4.61
N CYS A 9 12.69 8.35 -3.96
CA CYS A 9 13.09 6.94 -3.84
C CYS A 9 12.07 6.13 -3.02
N VAL A 10 11.70 6.60 -1.83
CA VAL A 10 10.71 5.92 -0.98
C VAL A 10 9.36 5.78 -1.70
N ILE A 11 8.91 6.82 -2.42
CA ILE A 11 7.67 6.80 -3.21
C ILE A 11 7.73 5.75 -4.33
N SER A 12 8.86 5.64 -5.03
CA SER A 12 9.03 4.70 -6.15
C SER A 12 9.11 3.26 -5.66
N ASP A 13 9.81 3.03 -4.55
CA ASP A 13 9.95 1.72 -3.93
C ASP A 13 8.61 1.22 -3.38
N LEU A 14 7.83 2.11 -2.76
CA LEU A 14 6.47 1.80 -2.28
C LEU A 14 5.53 1.40 -3.42
N HIS A 15 5.58 2.14 -4.54
CA HIS A 15 4.77 1.84 -5.72
C HIS A 15 5.16 0.47 -6.30
N MET A 16 6.46 0.16 -6.35
CA MET A 16 6.95 -1.13 -6.82
C MET A 16 6.52 -2.28 -5.88
N LEU A 17 6.58 -2.09 -4.57
CA LEU A 17 6.14 -3.07 -3.58
C LEU A 17 4.64 -3.36 -3.69
N PHE A 18 3.80 -2.33 -3.76
CA PHE A 18 2.35 -2.52 -3.92
C PHE A 18 2.00 -3.13 -5.27
N ALA A 19 2.67 -2.73 -6.35
CA ALA A 19 2.48 -3.34 -7.67
C ALA A 19 2.90 -4.81 -7.69
N ALA A 20 4.04 -5.16 -7.07
CA ALA A 20 4.49 -6.53 -6.93
C ALA A 20 3.51 -7.37 -6.10
N TRP A 21 3.04 -6.84 -4.97
CA TRP A 21 2.02 -7.48 -4.13
C TRP A 21 0.70 -7.68 -4.89
N PHE A 22 0.26 -6.69 -5.67
CA PHE A 22 -0.92 -6.79 -6.51
C PHE A 22 -0.75 -7.87 -7.59
N LEU A 23 0.38 -7.90 -8.28
CA LEU A 23 0.69 -8.93 -9.29
C LEU A 23 0.75 -10.32 -8.67
N MET A 24 1.36 -10.47 -7.49
CA MET A 24 1.36 -11.73 -6.75
C MET A 24 -0.06 -12.15 -6.41
N ASN A 25 -0.88 -11.27 -5.80
CA ASN A 25 -2.28 -11.58 -5.52
C ASN A 25 -3.05 -12.00 -6.78
N ARG A 26 -2.83 -11.32 -7.90
CA ARG A 26 -3.48 -11.64 -9.18
C ARG A 26 -3.06 -13.01 -9.73
N LEU A 27 -1.77 -13.34 -9.68
CA LEU A 27 -1.24 -14.64 -10.10
C LEU A 27 -1.72 -15.77 -9.17
N PHE A 28 -1.70 -15.55 -7.85
CA PHE A 28 -2.23 -16.50 -6.89
C PHE A 28 -3.73 -16.76 -7.09
N THR A 29 -4.51 -15.71 -7.36
CA THR A 29 -5.95 -15.85 -7.62
C THR A 29 -6.21 -16.66 -8.90
N SER A 30 -5.40 -16.50 -9.96
CA SER A 30 -5.58 -17.30 -11.19
C SER A 30 -5.18 -18.77 -11.03
N TYR A 31 -4.15 -19.06 -10.22
CA TYR A 31 -3.71 -20.44 -9.93
C TYR A 31 -4.67 -21.22 -9.02
N TYR A 32 -5.32 -20.55 -8.05
CA TYR A 32 -6.29 -21.20 -7.15
C TYR A 32 -7.72 -21.27 -7.73
N ALA A 33 -8.06 -20.40 -8.68
CA ALA A 33 -9.36 -20.44 -9.36
C ALA A 33 -9.60 -21.73 -10.15
N THR A 34 -8.55 -22.48 -10.50
CA THR A 34 -8.66 -23.78 -11.18
C THR A 34 -8.84 -24.97 -10.22
N SER A 35 -8.70 -24.80 -8.90
CA SER A 35 -8.76 -25.94 -7.96
C SER A 35 -9.62 -25.77 -6.71
N PHE A 36 -9.92 -24.55 -6.23
CA PHE A 36 -10.79 -24.38 -5.07
C PHE A 36 -11.52 -23.02 -5.13
N GLN A 37 -12.76 -23.04 -5.59
CA GLN A 37 -13.64 -21.87 -5.58
C GLN A 37 -14.15 -21.65 -4.15
N ARG A 38 -13.33 -21.02 -3.31
CA ARG A 38 -13.70 -20.63 -1.94
C ARG A 38 -14.58 -19.37 -2.03
N SER A 39 -15.84 -19.52 -1.66
CA SER A 39 -16.93 -18.54 -1.89
C SER A 39 -16.79 -17.18 -1.18
N ASP A 40 -15.78 -17.00 -0.31
CA ASP A 40 -15.56 -15.75 0.45
C ASP A 40 -14.33 -14.94 0.00
N VAL A 41 -13.67 -15.32 -1.09
CA VAL A 41 -12.47 -14.61 -1.58
C VAL A 41 -12.89 -13.42 -2.45
N LYS A 42 -12.78 -12.21 -1.90
CA LYS A 42 -13.03 -10.98 -2.64
C LYS A 42 -11.89 -10.69 -3.62
N VAL A 43 -12.24 -10.53 -4.89
CA VAL A 43 -11.26 -10.26 -5.96
C VAL A 43 -10.90 -8.78 -5.97
N LEU A 44 -9.61 -8.48 -5.82
CA LEU A 44 -9.06 -7.13 -5.93
C LEU A 44 -9.04 -6.71 -7.41
N ARG A 45 -9.67 -5.58 -7.74
CA ARG A 45 -9.70 -5.00 -9.09
C ARG A 45 -8.50 -4.09 -9.31
N ASP A 46 -8.27 -3.18 -8.38
CA ASP A 46 -7.24 -2.14 -8.47
C ASP A 46 -6.88 -1.64 -7.06
N PHE A 47 -5.80 -0.87 -6.96
CA PHE A 47 -5.39 -0.20 -5.74
C PHE A 47 -4.91 1.22 -6.04
N SER A 48 -5.08 2.10 -5.07
CA SER A 48 -4.48 3.42 -5.08
C SER A 48 -3.75 3.65 -3.76
N TRP A 49 -2.72 4.47 -3.78
CA TRP A 49 -2.00 4.82 -2.56
C TRP A 49 -1.58 6.29 -2.58
N SER A 50 -1.39 6.85 -1.39
CA SER A 50 -0.88 8.21 -1.21
C SER A 50 -0.08 8.31 0.08
N ALA A 51 0.98 9.11 0.09
CA ALA A 51 1.67 9.49 1.32
C ALA A 51 1.17 10.87 1.77
N LYS A 52 0.81 10.99 3.05
CA LYS A 52 0.47 12.26 3.70
C LYS A 52 1.39 12.48 4.89
N LEU A 53 1.75 13.74 5.13
CA LEU A 53 2.44 14.14 6.35
C LEU A 53 1.39 14.54 7.39
N VAL A 54 1.41 13.88 8.55
CA VAL A 54 0.48 14.14 9.65
C VAL A 54 1.25 14.59 10.87
N GLY A 55 0.73 15.60 11.56
CA GLY A 55 1.21 16.04 12.86
C GLY A 55 0.09 16.71 13.65
N ASP A 56 0.29 16.82 14.95
CA ASP A 56 -0.63 17.57 15.81
C ASP A 56 -0.55 19.07 15.50
N CYS A 57 -1.58 19.83 15.88
CA CYS A 57 -1.68 21.27 15.59
C CYS A 57 -0.48 22.09 16.07
N ASP A 58 0.25 21.60 17.09
CA ASP A 58 1.44 22.25 17.66
C ASP A 58 2.77 21.68 17.15
N THR A 59 2.72 20.77 16.16
CA THR A 59 3.90 20.08 15.64
C THR A 59 4.60 20.95 14.60
N ALA A 60 5.87 21.27 14.83
CA ALA A 60 6.71 21.91 13.82
C ALA A 60 6.74 21.06 12.54
N LEU A 61 6.86 21.72 11.37
CA LEU A 61 6.88 21.07 10.05
C LEU A 61 7.92 19.92 9.97
N GLU A 62 9.01 20.06 10.71
CA GLU A 62 10.13 19.12 10.78
C GLU A 62 9.79 17.81 11.52
N ASN A 63 8.74 17.81 12.34
CA ASN A 63 8.29 16.69 13.16
C ASN A 63 7.05 15.99 12.58
N LEU A 64 6.63 16.37 11.36
CA LEU A 64 5.52 15.70 10.70
C LEU A 64 5.89 14.25 10.38
N LYS A 65 5.01 13.33 10.76
CA LYS A 65 5.19 11.90 10.51
C LYS A 65 4.56 11.51 9.18
N PRO A 66 5.28 10.76 8.33
CA PRO A 66 4.69 10.22 7.12
C PRO A 66 3.68 9.12 7.47
N ILE A 67 2.53 9.16 6.81
CA ILE A 67 1.52 8.11 6.83
C ILE A 67 1.25 7.70 5.39
N VAL A 68 1.35 6.40 5.14
CA VAL A 68 0.99 5.77 3.87
C VAL A 68 -0.47 5.36 3.93
N VAL A 69 -1.26 5.85 2.99
CA VAL A 69 -2.67 5.46 2.81
C VAL A 69 -2.74 4.51 1.63
N LEU A 70 -3.23 3.29 1.85
CA LEU A 70 -3.50 2.29 0.81
C LEU A 70 -5.01 2.07 0.69
N THR A 71 -5.54 2.26 -0.50
CA THR A 71 -6.95 2.01 -0.82
C THR A 71 -7.07 0.86 -1.81
N LEU A 72 -7.83 -0.16 -1.43
CA LEU A 72 -8.11 -1.36 -2.21
C LEU A 72 -9.51 -1.26 -2.82
N HIS A 73 -9.60 -1.45 -4.13
CA HIS A 73 -10.85 -1.45 -4.88
C HIS A 73 -11.18 -2.89 -5.32
N PHE A 74 -12.28 -3.45 -4.84
CA PHE A 74 -12.70 -4.81 -5.16
C PHE A 74 -13.67 -4.85 -6.34
N VAL A 75 -13.72 -5.97 -7.06
CA VAL A 75 -14.61 -6.15 -8.23
C VAL A 75 -16.08 -5.99 -7.86
N GLU A 76 -16.46 -6.42 -6.66
CA GLU A 76 -17.80 -6.31 -6.06
C GLU A 76 -18.21 -4.87 -5.71
N GLY A 77 -17.34 -3.89 -5.91
CA GLY A 77 -17.58 -2.47 -5.59
C GLY A 77 -17.25 -2.09 -4.14
N ALA A 78 -16.84 -3.04 -3.31
CA ALA A 78 -16.33 -2.75 -1.97
C ALA A 78 -15.01 -1.96 -2.05
N VAL A 79 -14.82 -1.04 -1.12
CA VAL A 79 -13.58 -0.26 -0.95
C VAL A 79 -13.08 -0.47 0.47
N LYS A 80 -11.78 -0.72 0.63
CA LYS A 80 -11.12 -0.75 1.95
C LYS A 80 -9.90 0.16 1.93
N THR A 81 -9.80 1.01 2.94
CA THR A 81 -8.66 1.92 3.11
C THR A 81 -7.92 1.57 4.39
N TYR A 82 -6.59 1.58 4.29
CA TYR A 82 -5.66 1.30 5.37
C TYR A 82 -4.68 2.47 5.48
N GLU A 83 -4.30 2.79 6.71
CA GLU A 83 -3.27 3.78 6.99
C GLU A 83 -2.13 3.06 7.73
N PHE A 84 -0.91 3.31 7.29
CA PHE A 84 0.29 2.69 7.83
C PHE A 84 1.32 3.76 8.18
N THR A 85 2.01 3.57 9.30
CA THR A 85 3.26 4.29 9.56
C THR A 85 4.39 3.72 8.70
N GLU A 86 5.52 4.42 8.65
CA GLU A 86 6.72 3.93 7.98
C GLU A 86 7.19 2.59 8.56
N GLU A 87 7.17 2.45 9.89
CA GLU A 87 7.59 1.24 10.59
C GLU A 87 6.68 0.05 10.23
N GLU A 88 5.37 0.28 10.17
CA GLU A 88 4.40 -0.75 9.78
C GLU A 88 4.59 -1.17 8.32
N VAL A 89 4.87 -0.23 7.40
CA VAL A 89 5.17 -0.56 6.01
C VAL A 89 6.39 -1.48 5.92
N ILE A 90 7.46 -1.17 6.66
CA ILE A 90 8.70 -1.96 6.66
C ILE A 90 8.43 -3.36 7.24
N GLU A 91 7.62 -3.47 8.28
CA GLU A 91 7.24 -4.76 8.89
C GLU A 91 6.38 -5.62 7.95
N PHE A 92 5.39 -5.02 7.28
CA PHE A 92 4.48 -5.74 6.39
C PHE A 92 5.08 -6.06 5.01
N PHE A 93 6.02 -5.23 4.54
CA PHE A 93 6.65 -5.35 3.22
C PHE A 93 8.18 -5.27 3.34
N PRO A 94 8.83 -6.29 3.95
CA PRO A 94 10.27 -6.27 4.12
C PRO A 94 10.95 -6.23 2.74
N SER A 95 11.69 -5.15 2.48
CA SER A 95 12.57 -5.04 1.33
C SER A 95 13.59 -6.16 1.39
N SER A 96 13.50 -7.10 0.46
CA SER A 96 14.42 -8.25 0.32
C SER A 96 15.77 -7.83 -0.23
#